data_AF-A0A2R6ALC4-F1
#
_entry.id   AF-A0A2R6ALC4-F1
#
_cell.length_a   1.000
_cell.length_b   1.000
_cell.length_c   1.000
_cell.angle_alpha   90.00
_cell.angle_beta   90.00
_cell.angle_gamma   90.00
#
_symmetry.space_group_name_H-M   'P 1'
#
loop_
_entity.id
_entity.type
_entity.pdbx_description
1 polymer ?
#
loop_
_entity_poly.entity_id
_entity_poly.type
_entity_poly.pdbx_seq_one_letter_code
_entity_poly.pdbx_strand_id
1 'polypeptide(L)'
;MALLQLVILYIHTLSAIIFVGGSLFIWLAFLPALGSDIPEGIRNQVVVRVTRRFGKVVNISLVILVLTGIYNATWYLDGFSFRSLGARILLAKAVLTLFMIFSIYFNNLYLGRRISSIVREMNSATTQEARESLRSRLSSTRRRSRVFSYLNIALMLAVILLAVMLQIPP
;
A
#
# COMPACT_ATOMS: atom_id res chain seq x y z
N MET A 1 18.60 25.73 -4.61
CA MET A 1 17.19 25.31 -4.46
C MET A 1 16.40 26.46 -3.87
N ALA A 2 15.26 26.82 -4.47
CA ALA A 2 14.37 27.84 -3.89
C ALA A 2 13.68 27.28 -2.63
N LEU A 3 13.38 28.13 -1.64
CA LEU A 3 12.70 27.72 -0.39
C LEU A 3 11.43 26.88 -0.65
N LEU A 4 10.67 27.23 -1.69
CA LEU A 4 9.48 26.49 -2.11
C LEU A 4 9.79 25.03 -2.49
N GLN A 5 10.86 24.79 -3.25
CA GLN A 5 11.25 23.43 -3.65
C GLN A 5 11.64 22.58 -2.44
N LEU A 6 12.36 23.18 -1.49
CA LEU A 6 12.74 22.50 -0.25
C LEU A 6 11.50 22.09 0.56
N VAL A 7 10.55 23.00 0.74
CA VAL A 7 9.30 22.73 1.48
C VAL A 7 8.48 21.63 0.79
N ILE A 8 8.37 21.66 -0.54
CA ILE A 8 7.62 20.64 -1.28
C ILE A 8 8.30 19.27 -1.19
N LEU A 9 9.63 19.22 -1.31
CA LEU A 9 10.38 17.97 -1.15
C LEU A 9 10.27 17.41 0.28
N TYR A 10 10.27 18.28 1.29
CA TYR A 10 10.02 17.90 2.68
C TYR A 10 8.63 17.27 2.84
N ILE A 11 7.58 17.91 2.32
CA ILE A 11 6.20 17.41 2.38
C ILE A 11 6.07 16.07 1.63
N HIS A 12 6.70 15.94 0.46
CA HIS A 12 6.74 14.70 -0.30
C HIS A 12 7.37 13.57 0.51
N THR A 13 8.55 13.81 1.08
CA THR A 13 9.29 12.83 1.89
C THR A 13 8.52 12.45 3.15
N LEU A 14 7.93 13.40 3.86
CA LEU A 14 7.10 13.14 5.04
C LEU A 14 5.89 12.27 4.68
N SER A 15 5.23 12.57 3.56
CA SER A 15 4.10 11.78 3.06
C SER A 15 4.53 10.36 2.67
N ALA A 16 5.71 10.20 2.10
CA ALA A 16 6.30 8.90 1.79
C ALA A 16 6.58 8.08 3.05
N ILE A 17 7.13 8.70 4.09
CA ILE A 17 7.39 8.08 5.39
C ILE A 17 6.08 7.57 6.02
N ILE A 18 5.03 8.40 6.03
CA ILE A 18 3.73 8.00 6.58
C ILE A 18 3.13 6.83 5.78
N PHE A 19 3.16 6.92 4.44
CA PHE A 19 2.60 5.90 3.57
C PHE A 19 3.36 4.56 3.67
N VAL A 20 4.67 4.57 3.45
CA VAL A 20 5.47 3.33 3.43
C VAL A 20 5.72 2.83 4.85
N GLY A 21 6.16 3.69 5.76
CA GLY A 21 6.43 3.33 7.15
C GLY A 21 5.17 2.86 7.86
N GLY A 22 4.03 3.50 7.61
CA GLY A 22 2.73 3.04 8.10
C GLY A 22 2.33 1.64 7.61
N SER A 23 2.55 1.39 6.32
CA SER A 23 2.24 0.09 5.71
C SER A 23 3.14 -1.02 6.27
N LEU A 24 4.43 -0.73 6.43
CA LEU A 24 5.39 -1.64 7.05
C LEU A 24 5.07 -1.88 8.52
N PHE A 25 4.71 -0.84 9.28
CA PHE A 25 4.30 -0.97 10.68
C PHE A 25 3.10 -1.91 10.85
N ILE A 26 2.07 -1.77 10.01
CA ILE A 26 0.91 -2.67 10.06
C ILE A 26 1.33 -4.12 9.91
N TRP A 27 2.25 -4.37 8.98
CA TRP A 27 2.60 -5.73 8.58
C TRP A 27 3.66 -6.39 9.46
N LEU A 28 4.67 -5.64 9.89
CA LEU A 28 5.80 -6.13 10.69
C LEU A 28 5.55 -6.09 12.20
N ALA A 29 4.71 -5.18 12.68
CA ALA A 29 4.49 -4.98 14.12
C ALA A 29 3.04 -5.23 14.53
N PHE A 30 2.08 -4.49 13.95
CA PHE A 30 0.70 -4.52 14.43
C PHE A 30 -0.01 -5.86 14.22
N LEU A 31 0.03 -6.41 13.00
CA LEU A 31 -0.62 -7.70 12.69
C LEU A 31 0.01 -8.88 13.47
N PRO A 32 1.34 -8.99 13.59
CA PRO A 32 1.98 -9.98 14.45
C PRO A 32 1.65 -9.82 15.93
N ALA A 33 1.61 -8.58 16.44
CA ALA A 33 1.31 -8.30 17.84
C ALA A 33 -0.10 -8.74 18.27
N LEU A 34 -1.04 -8.87 17.33
CA LEU A 34 -2.37 -9.39 17.63
C LEU A 34 -2.42 -10.91 17.87
N GLY A 35 -1.33 -11.63 17.60
CA GLY A 35 -1.10 -13.02 18.03
C GLY A 35 -2.18 -14.06 17.66
N SER A 36 -1.98 -15.30 18.12
CA SER A 36 -2.99 -16.35 18.13
C SER A 36 -3.85 -16.33 19.41
N ASP A 37 -3.36 -15.68 20.45
CA ASP A 37 -3.91 -15.77 21.80
C ASP A 37 -5.14 -14.87 21.97
N ILE A 38 -5.34 -13.93 21.04
CA ILE A 38 -6.53 -13.08 20.99
C ILE A 38 -7.63 -13.80 20.18
N PRO A 39 -8.85 -13.91 20.72
CA PRO A 39 -9.98 -14.49 20.00
C PRO A 39 -10.18 -13.86 18.61
N GLU A 40 -10.42 -14.68 17.57
CA GLU A 40 -10.49 -14.23 16.17
C GLU A 40 -11.49 -13.08 15.96
N GLY A 41 -12.62 -13.10 16.68
CA GLY A 41 -13.62 -12.03 16.64
C GLY A 41 -13.09 -10.68 17.13
N ILE A 42 -12.38 -10.66 18.25
CA ILE A 42 -11.79 -9.44 18.83
C ILE A 42 -10.64 -8.96 17.94
N ARG A 43 -9.77 -9.88 17.52
CA ARG A 43 -8.65 -9.59 16.61
C ARG A 43 -9.14 -8.93 15.32
N ASN A 44 -10.16 -9.47 14.66
CA ASN A 44 -10.72 -8.88 13.45
C ASN A 44 -11.31 -7.49 13.68
N GLN A 45 -12.03 -7.27 14.79
CA GLN A 45 -12.58 -5.95 15.12
C GLN A 45 -11.48 -4.90 15.33
N VAL A 46 -10.40 -5.26 16.03
CA VAL A 46 -9.26 -4.38 16.25
C VAL A 46 -8.56 -4.04 14.93
N VAL A 47 -8.29 -5.06 14.08
CA VAL A 47 -7.71 -4.84 12.74
C VAL A 47 -8.57 -3.88 11.92
N VAL A 48 -9.89 -4.11 11.84
CA VAL A 48 -10.79 -3.26 11.05
C VAL A 48 -10.80 -1.83 11.57
N ARG A 49 -10.84 -1.63 12.91
CA ARG A 49 -10.86 -0.29 13.50
C ARG A 49 -9.57 0.48 13.22
N VAL A 50 -8.41 -0.16 13.44
CA VAL A 50 -7.10 0.45 13.22
C VAL A 50 -6.87 0.73 11.74
N THR A 51 -7.07 -0.26 10.87
CA THR A 51 -6.87 -0.09 9.42
C THR A 51 -7.81 0.95 8.81
N ARG A 52 -9.05 1.09 9.32
CA ARG A 52 -9.97 2.14 8.86
C ARG A 52 -9.54 3.54 9.28
N ARG A 53 -9.08 3.71 10.52
CA ARG A 53 -8.61 5.01 11.01
C ARG A 53 -7.30 5.40 10.36
N PHE A 54 -6.34 4.48 10.36
CA PHE A 54 -5.02 4.68 9.78
C PHE A 54 -5.07 4.79 8.25
N GLY A 55 -5.93 4.00 7.60
CA GLY A 55 -6.13 4.04 6.16
C GLY A 55 -6.59 5.41 5.65
N LYS A 56 -7.34 6.20 6.44
CA LYS A 56 -7.65 7.59 6.08
C LYS A 56 -6.38 8.46 6.00
N VAL A 57 -5.50 8.34 6.99
CA VAL A 57 -4.23 9.08 7.05
C VAL A 57 -3.32 8.67 5.89
N VAL A 58 -3.21 7.37 5.63
CA VAL A 58 -2.43 6.81 4.51
C VAL A 58 -2.97 7.30 3.17
N ASN A 59 -4.29 7.29 2.96
CA ASN A 59 -4.89 7.76 1.71
C ASN A 59 -4.66 9.26 1.47
N ILE A 60 -4.80 10.09 2.51
CA ILE A 60 -4.50 11.54 2.40
C ILE A 60 -3.03 11.74 2.07
N SER A 61 -2.13 11.05 2.78
CA SER A 61 -0.70 11.10 2.54
C SER A 61 -0.35 10.64 1.12
N LEU A 62 -1.04 9.63 0.60
CA LEU A 62 -0.85 9.15 -0.77
C LEU A 62 -1.24 10.20 -1.82
N VAL A 63 -2.34 10.91 -1.62
CA VAL A 63 -2.74 12.02 -2.52
C VAL A 63 -1.66 13.10 -2.54
N ILE A 64 -1.20 13.53 -1.36
CA ILE A 64 -0.13 14.53 -1.23
C ILE A 64 1.15 14.02 -1.89
N LEU A 65 1.52 12.76 -1.67
CA LEU A 65 2.70 12.12 -2.23
C LEU A 65 2.68 12.13 -3.77
N VAL A 66 1.54 11.81 -4.37
CA VAL A 66 1.38 11.81 -5.84
C VAL A 66 1.49 13.23 -6.39
N LEU A 67 0.76 14.19 -5.83
CA LEU A 67 0.76 15.58 -6.32
C LEU A 67 2.16 16.21 -6.21
N THR A 68 2.80 16.07 -5.06
CA THR A 68 4.17 16.57 -4.84
C THR A 68 5.19 15.80 -5.66
N GLY A 69 4.99 14.50 -5.93
CA GLY A 69 5.85 13.70 -6.79
C GLY A 69 5.82 14.16 -8.24
N ILE A 70 4.64 14.51 -8.76
CA ILE A 70 4.48 15.11 -10.09
C ILE A 70 5.22 16.44 -10.17
N TYR A 71 5.09 17.30 -9.15
CA TYR A 71 5.81 18.58 -9.12
C TYR A 71 7.33 18.37 -9.07
N ASN A 72 7.83 17.51 -8.18
CA ASN A 72 9.25 17.23 -8.05
C ASN A 72 9.84 16.66 -9.36
N ALA A 73 9.06 15.90 -10.14
CA ALA A 73 9.51 15.38 -11.42
C ALA A 73 9.89 16.47 -12.43
N THR A 74 9.26 17.64 -12.36
CA THR A 74 9.58 18.77 -13.25
C THR A 74 11.00 19.29 -13.09
N TRP A 75 11.67 19.02 -11.96
CA TRP A 75 13.04 19.47 -11.70
C TRP A 75 14.10 18.57 -12.32
N TYR A 76 13.74 17.32 -12.63
CA TYR A 76 14.65 16.30 -13.17
C TYR A 76 14.43 16.05 -14.67
N LEU A 77 13.41 16.68 -15.25
CA LEU A 77 13.01 16.51 -16.64
C LEU A 77 13.24 17.82 -17.41
N ASP A 78 14.23 17.83 -18.30
CA ASP A 78 14.39 18.88 -19.32
C ASP A 78 13.40 18.59 -20.47
N GLY A 79 12.11 18.88 -20.23
CA GLY A 79 11.01 18.54 -21.14
C GLY A 79 10.67 17.05 -21.16
N PHE A 80 10.29 16.49 -22.32
CA PHE A 80 9.96 15.05 -22.48
C PHE A 80 11.19 14.17 -22.79
N SER A 81 12.40 14.63 -22.49
CA SER A 81 13.63 13.91 -22.82
C SER A 81 14.03 12.92 -21.74
N PHE A 82 13.94 11.62 -22.01
CA PHE A 82 14.36 10.53 -21.10
C PHE A 82 15.81 10.06 -21.33
N ARG A 83 16.67 10.95 -21.84
CA ARG A 83 18.04 10.57 -22.23
C ARG A 83 18.97 10.38 -21.03
N SER A 84 18.79 11.16 -19.96
CA SER A 84 19.62 11.09 -18.76
C SER A 84 19.28 9.87 -17.90
N LEU A 85 20.29 9.36 -17.18
CA LEU A 85 20.11 8.25 -16.23
C LEU A 85 19.08 8.61 -15.15
N GLY A 86 19.14 9.84 -14.63
CA GLY A 86 18.18 10.36 -13.65
C GLY A 86 16.74 10.36 -14.16
N ALA A 87 16.50 10.77 -15.41
CA ALA A 87 15.16 10.74 -16.01
C ALA A 87 14.62 9.31 -16.16
N ARG A 88 15.47 8.33 -16.51
CA ARG A 88 15.08 6.91 -16.58
C ARG A 88 14.74 6.33 -15.22
N ILE A 89 15.55 6.62 -14.19
CA ILE A 89 15.29 6.20 -12.80
C ILE A 89 13.98 6.82 -12.31
N LEU A 90 13.75 8.10 -12.59
CA LEU A 90 12.51 8.78 -12.23
C LEU A 90 11.29 8.15 -12.90
N LEU A 91 11.37 7.86 -14.21
CA LEU A 91 10.30 7.21 -14.94
C LEU A 91 10.01 5.82 -14.37
N ALA A 92 11.05 5.02 -14.13
CA ALA A 92 10.91 3.71 -13.52
C ALA A 92 10.22 3.81 -12.15
N LYS A 93 10.65 4.74 -11.29
CA LYS A 93 10.05 5.00 -9.98
C LYS A 93 8.57 5.38 -10.10
N ALA A 94 8.23 6.27 -11.05
CA ALA A 94 6.86 6.73 -11.26
C ALA A 94 5.93 5.60 -11.72
N VAL A 95 6.37 4.79 -12.68
CA VAL A 95 5.62 3.63 -13.17
C VAL A 95 5.42 2.60 -12.06
N LEU A 96 6.47 2.29 -11.30
CA LEU A 96 6.39 1.35 -10.18
C LEU A 96 5.42 1.85 -9.10
N THR A 97 5.47 3.15 -8.79
CA THR A 97 4.56 3.77 -7.82
C THR A 97 3.11 3.70 -8.30
N LEU A 98 2.84 3.99 -9.57
CA LEU A 98 1.50 3.90 -10.14
C LEU A 98 0.96 2.46 -10.12
N PHE A 99 1.79 1.49 -10.52
CA PHE A 99 1.45 0.08 -10.47
C PHE A 99 1.16 -0.40 -9.04
N MET A 100 1.98 0.04 -8.08
CA MET A 100 1.78 -0.26 -6.66
C MET A 100 0.46 0.34 -6.14
N ILE A 101 0.17 1.61 -6.45
CA ILE A 101 -1.10 2.26 -6.08
C ILE A 101 -2.28 1.47 -6.67
N PHE A 102 -2.21 1.15 -7.96
CA PHE A 102 -3.24 0.36 -8.62
C PHE A 102 -3.45 -0.99 -7.92
N SER A 103 -2.38 -1.72 -7.63
CA SER A 103 -2.41 -3.01 -6.92
C SER A 103 -3.03 -2.91 -5.52
N ILE A 104 -2.71 -1.86 -4.75
CA ILE A 104 -3.28 -1.62 -3.42
C ILE A 104 -4.79 -1.41 -3.49
N TYR A 105 -5.25 -0.50 -4.36
CA TYR A 105 -6.68 -0.20 -4.49
C TYR A 105 -7.46 -1.36 -5.11
N PHE A 106 -6.87 -2.05 -6.09
CA PHE A 106 -7.46 -3.25 -6.68
C PHE A 106 -7.66 -4.33 -5.63
N ASN A 107 -6.63 -4.64 -4.82
CA ASN A 107 -6.74 -5.61 -3.74
C ASN A 107 -7.78 -5.20 -2.69
N ASN A 108 -7.77 -3.93 -2.26
CA ASN A 108 -8.70 -3.44 -1.24
C ASN A 108 -10.17 -3.48 -1.72
N LEU A 109 -10.44 -3.05 -2.96
CA LEU A 109 -11.80 -3.02 -3.51
C LEU A 109 -12.29 -4.42 -3.91
N TYR A 110 -11.48 -5.21 -4.62
CA TYR A 110 -11.91 -6.51 -5.14
C TYR A 110 -11.91 -7.60 -4.07
N LEU A 111 -10.78 -7.78 -3.37
CA LEU A 111 -10.63 -8.86 -2.39
C LEU A 111 -11.32 -8.52 -1.07
N GLY A 112 -11.32 -7.24 -0.66
CA GLY A 112 -12.06 -6.79 0.53
C GLY A 112 -13.57 -7.03 0.41
N ARG A 113 -14.16 -6.69 -0.73
CA ARG A 113 -15.59 -6.97 -1.00
C ARG A 113 -15.89 -8.46 -1.01
N ARG A 114 -15.05 -9.26 -1.68
CA ARG A 114 -15.23 -10.73 -1.79
C ARG A 114 -15.09 -11.44 -0.45
N ILE A 115 -14.15 -11.01 0.40
CA ILE A 115 -14.05 -11.52 1.78
C ILE A 115 -15.31 -11.17 2.57
N SER A 116 -15.79 -9.93 2.45
CA SER A 116 -17.00 -9.50 3.16
C SER A 116 -18.28 -10.21 2.70
N SER A 117 -18.37 -10.61 1.43
CA SER A 117 -19.51 -11.37 0.91
C SER A 117 -19.47 -12.82 1.39
N ILE A 118 -18.31 -13.49 1.31
CA ILE A 118 -18.13 -14.86 1.79
C ILE A 118 -18.42 -14.95 3.30
N VAL A 119 -17.98 -13.97 4.09
CA VAL A 119 -18.27 -13.92 5.54
C VAL A 119 -19.76 -13.73 5.81
N ARG A 120 -20.46 -12.91 5.02
CA ARG A 120 -21.92 -12.75 5.13
C ARG A 120 -22.66 -14.04 4.77
N GLU A 121 -22.28 -14.67 3.65
CA GLU A 121 -22.84 -15.95 3.21
C GLU A 121 -22.63 -17.06 4.26
N MET A 122 -21.45 -17.10 4.88
CA MET A 122 -21.12 -18.07 5.92
C MET A 122 -21.96 -17.87 7.20
N ASN A 123 -22.26 -16.62 7.56
CA ASN A 123 -23.14 -16.31 8.69
C ASN A 123 -24.61 -16.67 8.41
N SER A 124 -25.06 -16.57 7.17
CA SER A 124 -26.42 -16.96 6.75
C SER A 124 -26.59 -18.45 6.45
N ALA A 125 -25.49 -19.21 6.31
CA ALA A 125 -25.55 -20.63 6.00
C ALA A 125 -26.02 -21.44 7.21
N THR A 126 -27.08 -22.23 7.01
CA THR A 126 -27.66 -23.12 8.04
C THR A 126 -27.01 -24.51 8.04
N THR A 127 -26.57 -25.00 6.89
CA THR A 127 -25.94 -26.32 6.74
C THR A 127 -24.44 -26.29 7.01
N GLN A 128 -23.95 -27.33 7.69
CA GLN A 128 -22.54 -27.44 8.06
C GLN A 128 -21.62 -27.59 6.83
N GLU A 129 -22.06 -28.35 5.82
CA GLU A 129 -21.35 -28.50 4.54
C GLU A 129 -21.21 -27.17 3.76
N ALA A 130 -22.25 -26.34 3.78
CA ALA A 130 -22.20 -25.00 3.16
C ALA A 130 -21.19 -24.10 3.88
N ARG A 131 -21.15 -24.12 5.22
CA ARG A 131 -20.16 -23.37 6.00
C ARG A 131 -18.72 -23.84 5.72
N GLU A 132 -18.51 -25.14 5.59
CA GLU A 132 -17.18 -25.70 5.31
C GLU A 132 -16.67 -25.34 3.90
N SER A 133 -17.54 -25.43 2.89
CA SER A 133 -17.19 -25.01 1.52
C SER A 133 -16.91 -23.50 1.42
N LEU A 134 -17.63 -22.67 2.18
CA LEU A 134 -17.37 -21.23 2.25
C LEU A 134 -16.07 -20.92 3.01
N ARG A 135 -15.76 -21.69 4.06
CA ARG A 135 -14.50 -21.56 4.81
C ARG A 135 -13.28 -21.85 3.94
N SER A 136 -13.36 -22.86 3.06
CA SER A 136 -12.29 -23.17 2.10
C SER A 136 -12.14 -22.10 0.99
N ARG A 137 -13.26 -21.53 0.51
CA ARG A 137 -13.25 -20.36 -0.39
C ARG A 137 -12.69 -19.11 0.28
N LEU A 138 -12.97 -18.91 1.56
CA LEU A 138 -12.43 -17.81 2.35
C LEU A 138 -10.92 -17.95 2.53
N SER A 139 -10.42 -19.15 2.86
CA SER A 139 -8.99 -19.40 3.09
C SER A 139 -8.17 -19.20 1.81
N SER A 140 -8.66 -19.66 0.66
CA SER A 140 -8.03 -19.44 -0.65
C SER A 140 -8.03 -17.95 -1.05
N THR A 141 -9.12 -17.22 -0.79
CA THR A 141 -9.21 -15.78 -1.04
C THR A 141 -8.26 -14.99 -0.13
N ARG A 142 -8.19 -15.34 1.17
CA ARG A 142 -7.23 -14.76 2.13
C ARG A 142 -5.78 -15.03 1.71
N ARG A 143 -5.46 -16.21 1.16
CA ARG A 143 -4.12 -16.54 0.66
C ARG A 143 -3.72 -15.63 -0.51
N ARG A 144 -4.61 -15.44 -1.49
CA ARG A 144 -4.38 -14.51 -2.61
C ARG A 144 -4.16 -13.07 -2.11
N SER A 145 -4.99 -12.59 -1.18
CA SER A 145 -4.82 -11.26 -0.60
C SER A 145 -3.49 -11.05 0.11
N ARG A 146 -2.99 -12.08 0.81
CA ARG A 146 -1.65 -12.05 1.41
C ARG A 146 -0.55 -11.92 0.35
N VAL A 147 -0.61 -12.69 -0.74
CA VAL A 147 0.38 -12.60 -1.82
C VAL A 147 0.42 -11.19 -2.43
N PHE A 148 -0.73 -10.58 -2.69
CA PHE A 148 -0.79 -9.18 -3.15
C PHE A 148 -0.22 -8.20 -2.12
N SER A 149 -0.40 -8.46 -0.83
CA SER A 149 0.16 -7.63 0.24
C SER A 149 1.70 -7.71 0.24
N TYR A 150 2.27 -8.92 0.13
CA TYR A 150 3.72 -9.11 0.01
C TYR A 150 4.28 -8.44 -1.26
N LEU A 151 3.58 -8.58 -2.39
CA LEU A 151 3.96 -7.92 -3.63
C LEU A 151 4.01 -6.40 -3.46
N ASN A 152 3.00 -5.80 -2.82
CA ASN A 152 2.97 -4.36 -2.56
C ASN A 152 4.12 -3.91 -1.65
N ILE A 153 4.49 -4.70 -0.63
CA ILE A 153 5.65 -4.40 0.22
C ILE A 153 6.94 -4.44 -0.60
N ALA A 154 7.14 -5.47 -1.43
CA ALA A 154 8.30 -5.56 -2.30
C ALA A 154 8.39 -4.36 -3.26
N LEU A 155 7.25 -3.94 -3.84
CA LEU A 155 7.17 -2.75 -4.68
C LEU A 155 7.52 -1.47 -3.90
N MET A 156 7.03 -1.30 -2.66
CA MET A 156 7.40 -0.16 -1.81
C MET A 156 8.90 -0.10 -1.56
N LEU A 157 9.53 -1.24 -1.25
CA LEU A 157 10.97 -1.32 -1.03
C LEU A 157 11.75 -0.99 -2.31
N ALA A 158 11.31 -1.48 -3.46
CA ALA A 158 11.90 -1.15 -4.76
C ALA A 158 11.77 0.35 -5.09
N VAL A 159 10.61 0.97 -4.81
CA VAL A 159 10.41 2.43 -4.98
C VAL A 159 11.35 3.22 -4.08
N ILE A 160 11.53 2.80 -2.81
CA ILE A 160 12.51 3.43 -1.91
C ILE A 160 13.93 3.30 -2.47
N LEU A 161 14.32 2.12 -2.93
CA LEU A 161 15.64 1.90 -3.51
C LEU A 161 15.88 2.83 -4.69
N LEU A 162 14.94 2.93 -5.63
CA LEU A 162 15.03 3.85 -6.76
C LEU A 162 15.06 5.33 -6.31
N ALA A 163 14.36 5.68 -5.25
CA ALA A 163 14.40 7.03 -4.69
C ALA A 163 15.79 7.36 -4.12
N VAL A 164 16.44 6.40 -3.44
CA VAL A 164 17.82 6.54 -2.95
C VAL A 164 18.80 6.61 -4.12
N MET A 165 18.67 5.75 -5.13
CA MET A 165 19.53 5.78 -6.32
C MET A 165 19.44 7.11 -7.08
N LEU A 166 18.26 7.74 -7.11
CA LEU A 166 18.07 9.05 -7.74
C LEU A 166 18.81 10.18 -7.01
N GLN A 167 19.12 10.01 -5.72
CA GLN A 167 19.86 11.00 -4.92
C GLN A 167 21.38 10.91 -5.10
N ILE A 168 21.88 9.82 -5.70
CA ILE A 168 23.30 9.68 -6.00
C ILE A 168 23.60 10.60 -7.20
N PRO A 169 24.45 11.63 -7.02
CA PRO A 169 24.86 12.48 -8.14
C PRO A 169 25.58 11.63 -9.20
N PRO A 170 25.44 11.96 -10.50
CA PRO A 170 26.11 11.25 -11.58
C PRO A 170 27.63 11.30 -11.49
#